data_AF-A0A2E2BEC0-F1
#
_entry.id   AF-A0A2E2BEC0-F1
#
_cell.length_a   1.000
_cell.length_b   1.000
_cell.length_c   1.000
_cell.angle_alpha   90.00
_cell.angle_beta   90.00
_cell.angle_gamma   90.00
#
_symmetry.space_group_name_H-M   'P 1'
#
loop_
_entity.id
_entity.type
_entity.pdbx_description
1 polymer ?
#
loop_
_entity_poly.entity_id
_entity_poly.type
_entity_poly.pdbx_seq_one_letter_code
_entity_poly.pdbx_strand_id
1 'polypeptide(L)'
;MVRLKSYYIIVLLSLSFVYTQDNVDIVTKVATGAVNWLKLETGTRAIGMGGAYTAAADDVSGIPYNPASVSFVMGQQGFVSTNQYVAGISYNVLGYATNLSGVDYAGLHMFFLDSGSMDVTNEDFPNGTGEKFSVTGLCLRGTYGKRVTNRLRIGFTGK
;
A
#
# COMPACT_ATOMS: atom_id res chain seq x y z
N MET A 1 -48.75 22.39 -5.86
CA MET A 1 -48.50 21.14 -5.10
C MET A 1 -47.01 20.72 -5.20
N VAL A 2 -46.06 21.56 -4.73
CA VAL A 2 -44.60 21.27 -4.84
C VAL A 2 -43.83 21.50 -3.52
N ARG A 3 -44.42 22.14 -2.51
CA ARG A 3 -43.74 22.43 -1.23
C ARG A 3 -43.39 21.21 -0.37
N LEU A 4 -44.01 20.05 -0.62
CA LEU A 4 -43.81 18.83 0.18
C LEU A 4 -42.54 18.04 -0.23
N LYS A 5 -41.80 18.41 -1.29
CA LYS A 5 -40.56 17.71 -1.68
C LYS A 5 -39.28 18.39 -1.15
N SER A 6 -39.28 19.71 -1.01
CA SER A 6 -38.10 20.47 -0.58
C SER A 6 -37.75 20.26 0.89
N TYR A 7 -38.74 20.01 1.76
CA TYR A 7 -38.47 19.78 3.18
C TYR A 7 -37.70 18.48 3.43
N TYR A 8 -37.99 17.40 2.66
CA TYR A 8 -37.24 16.15 2.76
C TYR A 8 -35.77 16.36 2.39
N ILE A 9 -35.50 17.16 1.36
CA ILE A 9 -34.12 17.48 0.93
C ILE A 9 -33.40 18.27 2.02
N ILE A 10 -34.07 19.24 2.65
CA ILE A 10 -33.51 20.03 3.75
C ILE A 10 -33.27 19.16 4.98
N VAL A 11 -34.18 18.25 5.31
CA VAL A 11 -34.03 17.28 6.41
C VAL A 11 -32.87 16.32 6.13
N LEU A 12 -32.73 15.81 4.91
CA LEU A 12 -31.62 14.94 4.50
C LEU A 12 -30.26 15.67 4.54
N LEU A 13 -30.22 16.94 4.10
CA LEU A 13 -29.03 17.78 4.20
C LEU A 13 -28.66 18.05 5.67
N SER A 14 -29.66 18.31 6.53
CA SER A 14 -29.43 18.59 7.95
C SER A 14 -28.95 17.35 8.73
N LEU A 15 -29.43 16.14 8.37
CA LEU A 15 -28.92 14.89 8.94
C LEU A 15 -27.46 14.63 8.55
N SER A 16 -27.03 15.11 7.37
CA SER A 16 -25.64 14.95 6.90
C SER A 16 -24.65 15.78 7.73
N PHE A 17 -25.09 16.87 8.36
CA PHE A 17 -24.26 17.71 9.23
C PHE A 17 -24.10 17.16 10.65
N VAL A 18 -24.88 16.17 11.08
CA VAL A 18 -24.83 15.60 12.44
C VAL A 18 -23.75 14.51 12.58
N TYR A 19 -23.11 14.10 11.48
CA TYR A 19 -22.06 13.06 11.48
C TYR A 19 -20.62 13.57 11.64
N THR A 20 -20.41 14.81 12.08
CA THR A 20 -19.06 15.23 12.51
C THR A 20 -18.78 14.65 13.90
N GLN A 21 -18.43 13.36 13.94
CA GLN A 21 -17.72 12.80 15.09
C GLN A 21 -16.33 13.44 15.13
N ASP A 22 -16.15 14.45 15.98
CA ASP A 22 -14.84 14.80 16.52
C ASP A 22 -14.35 13.59 17.35
N ASN A 23 -13.68 12.67 16.68
CA ASN A 23 -12.89 11.64 17.35
C ASN A 23 -11.65 12.35 17.92
N VAL A 24 -11.77 12.93 19.11
CA VAL A 24 -10.69 13.67 19.81
C VAL A 24 -9.52 12.74 20.21
N ASP A 25 -9.69 11.42 20.12
CA ASP A 25 -8.66 10.42 20.41
C ASP A 25 -8.19 9.62 19.18
N ILE A 26 -8.08 10.25 18.00
CA ILE A 26 -7.27 9.65 16.93
C ILE A 26 -5.80 9.84 17.34
N VAL A 27 -5.27 8.90 18.12
CA VAL A 27 -3.82 8.67 18.19
C VAL A 27 -3.39 8.19 16.81
N THR A 28 -3.20 9.14 15.89
CA THR A 28 -2.56 8.82 14.62
C THR A 28 -1.16 8.34 15.00
N LYS A 29 -0.89 7.04 14.82
CA LYS A 29 0.43 6.43 15.06
C LYS A 29 1.43 6.87 13.97
N VAL A 30 1.38 8.15 13.59
CA VAL A 30 2.27 8.77 12.62
C VAL A 30 3.66 8.72 13.24
N ALA A 31 4.60 8.17 12.48
CA ALA A 31 5.98 7.89 12.89
C ALA A 31 6.16 6.93 14.09
N THR A 32 5.11 6.59 14.85
CA THR A 32 5.16 5.64 15.98
C THR A 32 4.71 4.23 15.61
N GLY A 33 4.11 4.03 14.44
CA GLY A 33 3.84 2.70 13.90
C GLY A 33 5.12 1.96 13.53
N ALA A 34 5.21 0.67 13.90
CA ALA A 34 6.27 -0.19 13.40
C ALA A 34 6.17 -0.31 11.86
N VAL A 35 7.31 -0.56 11.20
CA VAL A 35 7.35 -0.91 9.77
C VAL A 35 6.86 0.19 8.82
N ASN A 36 7.11 1.47 9.15
CA ASN A 36 6.72 2.62 8.30
C ASN A 36 7.25 2.57 6.86
N TRP A 37 8.36 1.84 6.65
CA TRP A 37 8.96 1.62 5.34
C TRP A 37 8.05 0.86 4.37
N LEU A 38 6.98 0.22 4.83
CA LEU A 38 5.96 -0.40 3.96
C LEU A 38 5.12 0.61 3.17
N LYS A 39 5.21 1.90 3.50
CA LYS A 39 4.60 2.99 2.73
C LYS A 39 5.39 3.35 1.49
N LEU A 40 6.64 2.87 1.38
CA LEU A 40 7.43 3.10 0.18
C LEU A 40 6.75 2.40 -1.00
N GLU A 41 6.62 3.16 -2.07
CA GLU A 41 5.96 2.77 -3.30
C GLU A 41 6.63 1.54 -3.93
N THR A 42 5.84 0.62 -4.46
CA THR A 42 6.30 -0.53 -5.24
C THR A 42 6.00 -0.35 -6.72
N GLY A 43 7.04 -0.44 -7.55
CA GLY A 43 6.94 -0.43 -9.01
C GLY A 43 6.96 0.95 -9.65
N THR A 44 7.67 1.01 -10.78
CA THR A 44 7.99 2.26 -11.48
C THR A 44 6.74 3.00 -11.96
N ARG A 45 5.69 2.29 -12.37
CA ARG A 45 4.40 2.89 -12.76
C ARG A 45 3.74 3.61 -11.57
N ALA A 46 3.63 2.93 -10.43
CA ALA A 46 3.04 3.52 -9.24
C ALA A 46 3.86 4.71 -8.71
N ILE A 47 5.19 4.57 -8.67
CA ILE A 47 6.12 5.65 -8.31
C ILE A 47 5.94 6.86 -9.25
N GLY A 48 5.87 6.64 -10.56
CA GLY A 48 5.66 7.71 -11.55
C GLY A 48 4.31 8.42 -11.42
N MET A 49 3.33 7.78 -10.80
CA MET A 49 2.02 8.37 -10.48
C MET A 49 1.94 8.95 -9.05
N GLY A 50 3.07 9.05 -8.34
CA GLY A 50 3.11 9.54 -6.96
C GLY A 50 2.29 8.68 -6.00
N GLY A 51 2.22 7.37 -6.25
CA GLY A 51 1.48 6.40 -5.44
C GLY A 51 -0.02 6.31 -5.72
N ALA A 52 -0.53 7.07 -6.69
CA ALA A 52 -1.93 7.01 -7.12
C ALA A 52 -2.23 5.77 -7.99
N TYR A 53 -2.03 4.56 -7.46
CA TYR A 53 -2.11 3.31 -8.24
C TYR A 53 -3.31 2.40 -7.93
N THR A 54 -4.09 2.64 -6.87
CA THR A 54 -5.15 1.72 -6.40
C THR A 54 -6.15 1.28 -7.48
N ALA A 55 -6.61 2.20 -8.34
CA ALA A 55 -7.57 1.91 -9.41
C ALA A 55 -6.91 1.54 -10.75
N ALA A 56 -5.67 1.96 -10.96
CA ALA A 56 -4.90 1.69 -12.17
C ALA A 56 -4.12 0.36 -12.10
N ALA A 57 -4.04 -0.25 -10.91
CA ALA A 57 -3.35 -1.49 -10.65
C ALA A 57 -3.97 -2.67 -11.44
N ASP A 58 -3.21 -3.18 -12.41
CA ASP A 58 -3.62 -4.26 -13.32
C ASP A 58 -2.60 -5.43 -13.38
N ASP A 59 -1.67 -5.48 -12.42
CA ASP A 59 -0.61 -6.49 -12.37
C ASP A 59 -0.22 -6.87 -10.93
N VAL A 60 0.77 -7.77 -10.82
CA VAL A 60 1.34 -8.22 -9.54
C VAL A 60 2.01 -7.11 -8.73
N SER A 61 2.52 -6.04 -9.37
CA SER A 61 3.13 -4.90 -8.66
C SER A 61 2.09 -4.02 -7.96
N GLY A 62 0.82 -4.16 -8.35
CA GLY A 62 -0.33 -3.49 -7.74
C GLY A 62 -0.81 -4.06 -6.41
N ILE A 63 -0.36 -5.25 -6.02
CA ILE A 63 -0.80 -5.97 -4.81
C ILE A 63 -0.81 -5.10 -3.54
N PRO A 64 0.26 -4.35 -3.19
CA PRO A 64 0.26 -3.56 -1.96
C PRO A 64 -0.69 -2.35 -1.98
N TYR A 65 -1.15 -1.92 -3.16
CA TYR A 65 -2.14 -0.84 -3.29
C TYR A 65 -3.57 -1.38 -3.33
N ASN A 66 -3.77 -2.49 -4.05
CA ASN A 66 -5.05 -3.12 -4.24
C ASN A 66 -4.87 -4.63 -4.48
N PRO A 67 -5.20 -5.49 -3.49
CA PRO A 67 -5.12 -6.94 -3.64
C PRO A 67 -5.88 -7.51 -4.84
N ALA A 68 -6.93 -6.82 -5.31
CA ALA A 68 -7.70 -7.26 -6.48
C ALA A 68 -6.89 -7.16 -7.79
N SER A 69 -5.77 -6.43 -7.83
CA SER A 69 -4.93 -6.30 -9.03
C SER A 69 -4.42 -7.65 -9.53
N VAL A 70 -4.19 -8.62 -8.64
CA VAL A 70 -3.73 -9.97 -9.00
C VAL A 70 -4.67 -10.67 -9.98
N SER A 71 -5.96 -10.32 -9.95
CA SER A 71 -6.98 -10.89 -10.83
C SER A 71 -6.98 -10.35 -12.26
N PHE A 72 -6.06 -9.43 -12.58
CA PHE A 72 -5.83 -8.93 -13.93
C PHE A 72 -4.71 -9.68 -14.67
N VAL A 73 -3.94 -10.50 -13.96
CA VAL A 73 -2.83 -11.29 -14.51
C VAL A 73 -3.33 -12.26 -15.59
N MET A 74 -2.70 -12.24 -16.76
CA MET A 74 -2.96 -13.18 -17.85
C MET A 74 -1.95 -14.33 -17.80
N GLY A 75 -2.40 -15.54 -17.49
CA GLY A 75 -1.52 -16.70 -17.37
C GLY A 75 -0.59 -16.58 -16.16
N GLN A 76 0.70 -16.35 -16.38
CA GLN A 76 1.70 -16.17 -15.31
C GLN A 76 2.43 -14.84 -15.52
N GLN A 77 2.72 -14.12 -14.44
CA GLN A 77 3.43 -12.85 -14.48
C GLN A 77 4.46 -12.78 -13.37
N GLY A 78 5.69 -12.42 -13.73
CA GLY A 78 6.75 -12.05 -12.80
C GLY A 78 6.98 -10.53 -12.81
N PHE A 79 7.47 -10.02 -11.68
CA PHE A 79 7.82 -8.62 -11.51
C PHE A 79 9.07 -8.51 -10.64
N VAL A 80 10.01 -7.66 -11.03
CA VAL A 80 11.19 -7.32 -10.24
C VAL A 80 11.42 -5.82 -10.35
N SER A 81 11.73 -5.18 -9.24
CA SER A 81 12.08 -3.76 -9.21
C SER A 81 13.13 -3.51 -8.13
N THR A 82 14.15 -2.74 -8.49
CA THR A 82 15.19 -2.24 -7.59
C THR A 82 15.13 -0.74 -7.59
N ASN A 83 15.07 -0.13 -6.41
CA ASN A 83 14.95 1.32 -6.25
C ASN A 83 16.02 1.82 -5.31
N GLN A 84 16.71 2.88 -5.73
CA GLN A 84 17.56 3.69 -4.87
C GLN A 84 16.70 4.83 -4.32
N TYR A 85 16.62 4.93 -3.01
CA TYR A 85 15.88 5.97 -2.31
C TYR A 85 16.86 6.98 -1.70
N VAL A 86 16.32 7.98 -1.00
CA VAL A 86 17.14 9.02 -0.37
C VAL A 86 17.93 8.47 0.82
N ALA A 87 18.98 9.19 1.24
CA ALA A 87 19.80 8.86 2.41
C ALA A 87 20.47 7.47 2.36
N GLY A 88 20.80 6.97 1.17
CA GLY A 88 21.46 5.66 1.00
C GLY A 88 20.54 4.45 1.17
N ILE A 89 19.24 4.69 1.43
CA ILE A 89 18.25 3.63 1.53
C ILE A 89 18.04 3.01 0.15
N SER A 90 17.95 1.69 0.09
CA SER A 90 17.57 0.97 -1.12
C SER A 90 16.49 -0.06 -0.80
N TYR A 91 15.65 -0.36 -1.78
CA TYR A 91 14.68 -1.43 -1.62
C TYR A 91 14.43 -2.18 -2.93
N ASN A 92 14.15 -3.46 -2.78
CA ASN A 92 13.91 -4.40 -3.86
C ASN A 92 12.54 -5.04 -3.69
N VAL A 93 11.84 -5.20 -4.80
CA VAL A 93 10.52 -5.81 -4.85
C VAL A 93 10.57 -6.97 -5.83
N LEU A 94 10.04 -8.11 -5.41
CA LEU A 94 9.83 -9.27 -6.26
C LEU A 94 8.39 -9.70 -6.18
N GLY A 95 7.76 -9.89 -7.33
CA GLY A 95 6.38 -10.35 -7.44
C GLY A 95 6.27 -11.52 -8.39
N TYR A 96 5.39 -12.47 -8.06
CA TYR A 96 4.95 -13.50 -8.98
C TYR A 96 3.46 -13.72 -8.80
N ALA A 97 2.71 -13.86 -9.89
CA ALA A 97 1.30 -14.17 -9.84
C ALA A 97 0.91 -15.12 -10.98
N THR A 98 -0.13 -15.91 -10.72
CA THR A 98 -0.65 -16.86 -11.68
C THR A 98 -2.18 -16.87 -11.67
N ASN A 99 -2.73 -17.02 -12.87
CA ASN A 99 -4.13 -17.31 -13.11
C ASN A 99 -4.33 -18.82 -13.03
N LEU A 100 -5.11 -19.27 -12.04
CA LEU A 100 -5.29 -20.69 -11.75
C LEU A 100 -6.39 -21.33 -12.62
N SER A 101 -7.49 -20.60 -12.84
CA SER A 101 -8.73 -21.17 -13.42
C SER A 101 -9.49 -20.23 -14.35
N GLY A 102 -8.99 -19.02 -14.59
CA GLY A 102 -9.71 -17.93 -15.26
C GLY A 102 -10.67 -17.16 -14.34
N VAL A 103 -10.84 -17.62 -13.10
CA VAL A 103 -11.69 -17.02 -12.07
C VAL A 103 -10.91 -16.79 -10.78
N ASP A 104 -10.03 -17.73 -10.44
CA ASP A 104 -9.21 -17.71 -9.22
C ASP A 104 -7.74 -17.41 -9.56
N TYR A 105 -7.10 -16.62 -8.71
CA TYR A 105 -5.76 -16.08 -8.91
C TYR A 105 -4.98 -16.14 -7.61
N ALA A 106 -3.68 -16.45 -7.71
CA ALA A 106 -2.77 -16.42 -6.58
C ALA A 106 -1.55 -15.57 -6.91
N GLY A 107 -1.01 -14.89 -5.90
CA GLY A 107 0.16 -14.04 -6.03
C GLY A 107 1.02 -14.04 -4.79
N LEU A 108 2.32 -13.88 -5.01
CA LEU A 108 3.34 -13.64 -4.00
C LEU A 108 3.98 -12.30 -4.30
N HIS A 109 4.23 -11.53 -3.25
CA HIS A 109 4.90 -10.25 -3.34
C HIS A 109 5.86 -10.07 -2.16
N MET A 110 7.13 -9.84 -2.45
CA MET A 110 8.20 -9.69 -1.47
C MET A 110 8.77 -8.28 -1.57
N PHE A 111 8.97 -7.63 -0.43
CA PHE A 111 9.59 -6.33 -0.32
C PHE A 111 10.78 -6.43 0.63
N PHE A 112 11.96 -6.07 0.14
CA PHE A 112 13.23 -6.08 0.86
C PHE A 112 13.72 -4.64 0.97
N LEU A 113 14.01 -4.18 2.18
CA LEU A 113 14.57 -2.87 2.46
C LEU A 113 15.97 -3.02 3.05
N ASP A 114 16.87 -2.16 2.62
CA ASP A 114 18.15 -1.91 3.26
C ASP A 114 18.24 -0.40 3.54
N SER A 115 18.44 -0.01 4.79
CA SER A 115 18.59 1.39 5.18
C SER A 115 19.88 2.03 4.68
N GLY A 116 20.86 1.21 4.28
CA GLY A 116 22.25 1.63 4.19
C GLY A 116 22.90 1.79 5.56
N SER A 117 24.19 2.09 5.56
CA SER A 117 24.98 2.34 6.78
C SER A 117 24.72 3.74 7.32
N MET A 118 24.29 3.82 8.58
CA MET A 118 24.05 5.06 9.32
C MET A 118 25.06 5.21 10.46
N ASP A 119 25.43 6.44 10.78
CA ASP A 119 26.26 6.77 11.94
C ASP A 119 25.46 6.61 13.24
N VAL A 120 26.07 5.94 14.22
CA VAL A 120 25.54 5.92 15.59
C VAL A 120 25.82 7.29 16.22
N THR A 121 24.79 7.93 16.77
CA THR A 121 24.90 9.22 17.47
C THR A 121 24.43 9.07 18.93
N ASN A 122 25.04 9.81 19.84
CA ASN A 122 24.63 9.91 21.24
C ASN A 122 24.78 11.35 21.74
N GLU A 123 24.45 11.60 23.02
CA GLU A 123 24.50 12.94 23.60
C GLU A 123 25.90 13.57 23.55
N ASP A 124 26.95 12.76 23.73
CA ASP A 124 28.35 13.22 23.73
C ASP A 124 28.92 13.41 22.29
N PHE A 125 28.45 12.61 21.33
CA PHE A 125 28.91 12.55 19.95
C PHE A 125 27.74 12.70 18.97
N PRO A 126 27.20 13.92 18.80
CA PRO A 126 26.01 14.15 17.97
C PRO A 126 26.26 13.98 16.46
N ASN A 127 27.51 14.07 16.02
CA ASN A 127 27.90 13.91 14.61
C ASN A 127 28.38 12.50 14.25
N GLY A 128 28.33 11.57 15.20
CA GLY A 128 28.77 10.19 15.00
C GLY A 128 29.82 9.77 16.02
N THR A 129 29.66 8.59 16.59
CA THR A 129 30.62 7.95 17.49
C THR A 129 31.77 7.26 16.74
N GLY A 130 31.69 7.19 15.40
CA GLY A 130 32.57 6.40 14.53
C GLY A 130 32.06 4.98 14.27
N GLU A 131 31.02 4.54 14.99
CA GLU A 131 30.33 3.28 14.75
C GLU A 131 29.24 3.44 13.69
N LYS A 132 29.00 2.35 12.96
CA LYS A 132 27.96 2.28 11.92
C LYS A 132 26.95 1.21 12.26
N PHE A 133 25.68 1.46 11.94
CA PHE A 133 24.62 0.48 12.01
C PHE A 133 23.78 0.49 10.73
N SER A 134 23.11 -0.61 10.44
CA SER A 134 22.14 -0.72 9.34
C SER A 134 20.91 -1.49 9.79
N VAL A 135 19.80 -1.25 9.11
CA VAL A 135 18.50 -1.88 9.36
C VAL A 135 18.01 -2.47 8.05
N THR A 136 17.70 -3.76 8.08
CA THR A 136 17.07 -4.46 6.97
C THR A 136 15.62 -4.78 7.31
N GLY A 137 14.77 -4.77 6.29
CA GLY A 137 13.35 -5.07 6.39
C GLY A 137 12.94 -6.11 5.37
N LEU A 138 12.14 -7.08 5.79
CA LEU A 138 11.53 -8.07 4.90
C LEU A 138 10.02 -8.10 5.12
N CYS A 139 9.24 -8.00 4.06
CA CYS A 139 7.81 -8.24 4.09
C CYS A 139 7.43 -9.19 2.96
N LEU A 140 6.87 -10.32 3.35
CA LEU A 140 6.32 -11.33 2.46
C LEU A 140 4.80 -11.15 2.44
N ARG A 141 4.21 -11.17 1.24
CA ARG A 141 2.78 -11.06 1.04
C ARG A 141 2.28 -12.23 0.23
N GLY A 142 1.29 -12.93 0.77
CA GLY A 142 0.51 -13.93 0.05
C GLY A 142 -0.83 -13.29 -0.34
N THR A 143 -1.16 -13.33 -1.62
CA THR A 143 -2.39 -12.73 -2.14
C THR A 143 -3.21 -13.75 -2.89
N TYR A 144 -4.52 -13.72 -2.67
CA TYR A 144 -5.49 -14.47 -3.44
C TYR A 144 -6.53 -13.51 -4.00
N GLY A 145 -6.84 -13.66 -5.27
CA GLY A 145 -7.81 -12.84 -5.99
C GLY A 145 -8.87 -13.69 -6.65
N LYS A 146 -10.07 -13.13 -6.78
CA LYS A 146 -11.20 -13.78 -7.44
C LYS A 146 -12.00 -12.82 -8.29
N ARG A 147 -12.31 -13.24 -9.53
CA ARG A 147 -13.27 -12.56 -10.40
C ARG A 147 -14.68 -13.03 -10.06
N VAL A 148 -15.45 -12.19 -9.38
CA VAL A 148 -16.80 -12.52 -8.91
C VAL A 148 -17.83 -12.34 -10.03
N THR A 149 -17.69 -11.27 -10.81
CA THR A 149 -18.55 -11.00 -11.97
C THR A 149 -17.72 -10.41 -13.12
N ASN A 150 -18.37 -10.10 -14.24
CA ASN A 150 -17.72 -9.41 -15.37
C ASN A 150 -17.17 -8.02 -15.01
N ARG A 151 -17.65 -7.41 -13.90
CA ARG A 151 -17.26 -6.06 -13.46
C ARG A 151 -16.72 -6.00 -12.03
N LEU A 152 -16.84 -7.07 -11.26
CA LEU A 152 -16.40 -7.11 -9.87
C LEU A 152 -15.28 -8.13 -9.68
N ARG A 153 -14.19 -7.66 -9.11
CA ARG A 153 -13.03 -8.45 -8.72
C ARG A 153 -12.70 -8.11 -7.27
N ILE A 154 -12.35 -9.13 -6.50
CA ILE A 154 -11.99 -8.99 -5.10
C ILE A 154 -10.62 -9.62 -4.88
N GLY A 155 -9.90 -9.16 -3.87
CA GLY A 155 -8.64 -9.74 -3.46
C GLY A 155 -8.43 -9.64 -1.97
N PHE A 156 -7.64 -10.56 -1.45
CA PHE A 156 -7.21 -10.61 -0.06
C PHE A 156 -5.70 -10.82 -0.03
N THR A 157 -5.00 -10.04 0.79
CA THR A 157 -3.56 -10.16 0.99
C THR A 157 -3.25 -10.35 2.47
N GLY A 158 -2.57 -11.44 2.81
CA GLY A 158 -1.91 -11.64 4.10
C GLY A 158 -0.47 -11.14 4.03
N LYS A 159 0.01 -10.53 5.11
CA LYS A 159 1.37 -10.01 5.27
C LYS A 159 1.91 -10.33 6.67
#